data_AF-A0A2P6PLI1-F1
#
_entry.id   AF-A0A2P6PLI1-F1
#
_cell.length_a   1.000
_cell.length_b   1.000
_cell.length_c   1.000
_cell.angle_alpha   90.00
_cell.angle_beta   90.00
_cell.angle_gamma   90.00
#
_symmetry.space_group_name_H-M   'P 1'
#
loop_
_entity.id
_entity.type
_entity.pdbx_description
1 polymer ?
#
loop_
_entity_poly.entity_id
_entity_poly.type
_entity_poly.pdbx_seq_one_letter_code
_entity_poly.pdbx_strand_id
1 'polypeptide(L)'
;MASQFCLLGPSELRRPNLPKTNRTLMTTSEYQDPSLSDLKPILEFIFEDANYAGKPAVPAERISKYKLDDRGETAWKVGPLKTLKLILSLRAAGKLDDDGFYRTLLWVHKNHPLTLALNLKVFGDLGSFKDVLGILHKVLEESICGHYLWTPYGYWWTPYGYYFSFLEGYERLEKEGYPWSGYGKEKEEKNKVEEVVVAWRKADDISKAKIAVERYQNDQRYRNLHYQVADLFAGFLKSDLKFLESGEIENISFAAKFCPSIGSKYDRETLICEVIAKRIFPRDDYEEYKDIWNPIMVTGFVIV
;
A
#
# COMPACT_ATOMS: atom_id res chain seq x y z
N MET A 1 -26.42 5.40 12.88
CA MET A 1 -26.17 4.32 13.87
C MET A 1 -24.68 4.01 13.85
N ALA A 2 -24.00 3.97 15.01
CA ALA A 2 -22.58 3.62 15.04
C ALA A 2 -22.41 2.18 14.54
N SER A 3 -21.80 2.01 13.37
CA SER A 3 -21.39 0.69 12.90
C SER A 3 -20.55 0.02 14.00
N GLN A 4 -20.99 -1.13 14.49
CA GLN A 4 -20.24 -1.90 15.47
C GLN A 4 -19.01 -2.50 14.78
N PHE A 5 -17.90 -1.77 14.80
CA PHE A 5 -16.61 -2.25 14.32
C PHE A 5 -16.09 -3.36 15.22
N CYS A 6 -15.61 -4.44 14.62
CA CYS A 6 -15.25 -5.66 15.34
C CYS A 6 -13.88 -6.18 14.87
N LEU A 7 -12.82 -5.72 15.52
CA LEU A 7 -11.49 -6.32 15.42
C LEU A 7 -11.55 -7.78 15.87
N LEU A 8 -11.16 -8.65 14.96
CA LEU A 8 -11.16 -10.10 15.16
C LEU A 8 -9.88 -10.56 15.85
N GLY A 9 -8.80 -9.77 15.80
CA GLY A 9 -7.49 -10.16 16.30
C GLY A 9 -6.86 -11.29 15.46
N PRO A 10 -5.84 -11.99 15.99
CA PRO A 10 -5.30 -13.19 15.38
C PRO A 10 -6.33 -14.31 15.28
N SER A 11 -6.17 -15.18 14.29
CA SER A 11 -7.04 -16.34 14.08
C SER A 11 -7.14 -17.26 15.31
N GLU A 12 -6.06 -17.32 16.09
CA GLU A 12 -5.86 -18.10 17.30
C GLU A 12 -6.72 -17.59 18.47
N LEU A 13 -7.21 -16.35 18.38
CA LEU A 13 -8.09 -15.73 19.37
C LEU A 13 -9.58 -15.80 19.02
N ARG A 14 -9.96 -16.50 17.92
CA ARG A 14 -11.37 -16.82 17.62
C ARG A 14 -11.93 -17.89 18.57
N ARG A 15 -11.97 -17.57 19.86
CA ARG A 15 -12.79 -18.32 20.82
C ARG A 15 -14.23 -17.83 20.72
N PRO A 16 -15.24 -18.72 20.63
CA PRO A 16 -16.66 -18.34 20.59
C PRO A 16 -17.08 -17.40 21.74
N ASN A 17 -16.32 -17.43 22.86
CA ASN A 17 -16.66 -16.81 24.12
C ASN A 17 -15.95 -15.47 24.41
N LEU A 18 -15.24 -14.86 23.46
CA LEU A 18 -14.61 -13.55 23.71
C LEU A 18 -15.69 -12.44 23.79
N PRO A 19 -15.70 -11.59 24.84
CA PRO A 19 -16.67 -10.50 24.97
C PRO A 19 -16.65 -9.57 23.75
N LYS A 20 -17.84 -9.18 23.24
CA LYS A 20 -17.97 -8.29 22.07
C LYS A 20 -17.31 -6.92 22.28
N THR A 21 -17.28 -6.42 23.52
CA THR A 21 -16.59 -5.18 23.93
C THR A 21 -15.09 -5.22 23.66
N ASN A 22 -14.48 -6.40 23.69
CA ASN A 22 -13.07 -6.58 23.35
C ASN A 22 -12.80 -6.50 21.84
N ARG A 23 -13.77 -6.13 21.01
CA ARG A 23 -13.60 -6.05 19.55
C ARG A 23 -13.74 -4.63 18.98
N THR A 24 -14.11 -3.64 19.80
CA THR A 24 -14.16 -2.23 19.37
C THR A 24 -12.80 -1.53 19.51
N LEU A 25 -12.62 -0.38 18.85
CA LEU A 25 -11.49 0.51 19.11
C LEU A 25 -11.55 1.06 20.55
N MET A 26 -10.39 1.46 21.08
CA MET A 26 -10.30 2.07 22.41
C MET A 26 -10.89 3.50 22.39
N THR A 27 -11.47 3.94 23.49
CA THR A 27 -11.95 5.32 23.67
C THR A 27 -10.82 6.26 24.08
N THR A 28 -11.02 7.58 23.90
CA THR A 28 -9.98 8.58 24.23
C THR A 28 -9.54 8.50 25.70
N SER A 29 -10.48 8.23 26.61
CA SER A 29 -10.23 8.03 28.04
C SER A 29 -9.45 6.76 28.34
N GLU A 30 -9.64 5.69 27.56
CA GLU A 30 -8.90 4.44 27.75
C GLU A 30 -7.42 4.56 27.39
N TYR A 31 -6.99 5.48 26.50
CA TYR A 31 -5.54 5.67 26.25
C TYR A 31 -4.80 6.37 27.38
N GLN A 32 -5.53 7.08 28.24
CA GLN A 32 -4.96 7.94 29.28
C GLN A 32 -5.01 7.31 30.66
N ASP A 33 -5.49 6.07 30.77
CA ASP A 33 -5.62 5.36 32.03
C ASP A 33 -4.23 5.02 32.63
N PRO A 34 -3.89 5.52 33.84
CA PRO A 34 -2.62 5.25 34.52
C PRO A 34 -2.34 3.76 34.81
N SER A 35 -3.36 2.90 34.76
CA SER A 35 -3.21 1.44 34.95
C SER A 35 -2.53 0.74 33.77
N LEU A 36 -2.27 1.44 32.66
CA LEU A 36 -1.66 0.89 31.44
C LEU A 36 -0.12 0.79 31.47
N SER A 37 0.47 0.62 32.65
CA SER A 37 1.90 0.28 32.78
C SER A 37 2.31 -0.95 31.95
N ASP A 38 1.37 -1.88 31.73
CA ASP A 38 1.52 -3.07 30.89
C ASP A 38 1.57 -2.79 29.38
N LEU A 39 1.21 -1.57 28.92
CA LEU A 39 1.27 -1.21 27.49
C LEU A 39 2.62 -0.69 27.04
N LYS A 40 3.58 -0.49 27.95
CA LYS A 40 4.89 0.07 27.61
C LYS A 40 5.53 -0.61 26.39
N PRO A 41 5.60 -1.95 26.28
CA PRO A 41 6.18 -2.59 25.10
C PRO A 41 5.43 -2.30 23.79
N ILE A 42 4.11 -2.10 23.87
CA ILE A 42 3.27 -1.76 22.71
C ILE A 42 3.52 -0.31 22.29
N LEU A 43 3.63 0.62 23.25
CA LEU A 43 3.94 2.01 22.98
C LEU A 43 5.34 2.18 22.41
N GLU A 44 6.32 1.44 22.93
CA GLU A 44 7.68 1.39 22.38
C GLU A 44 7.65 0.87 20.95
N PHE A 45 6.93 -0.22 20.68
CA PHE A 45 6.75 -0.71 19.32
C PHE A 45 6.08 0.29 18.38
N ILE A 46 5.14 1.13 18.85
CA ILE A 46 4.41 2.09 18.01
C ILE A 46 5.20 3.39 17.78
N PHE A 47 5.79 3.96 18.83
CA PHE A 47 6.32 5.32 18.79
C PHE A 47 7.83 5.41 18.77
N GLU A 48 8.56 4.42 19.29
CA GLU A 48 10.00 4.51 19.28
C GLU A 48 10.56 4.08 17.91
N ASP A 49 11.31 4.99 17.30
CA ASP A 49 12.01 4.68 16.07
C ASP A 49 13.10 3.64 16.32
N ALA A 50 13.28 2.72 15.36
CA ALA A 50 14.38 1.75 15.29
C ALA A 50 15.69 2.41 14.90
N ASN A 51 16.03 3.49 15.60
CA ASN A 51 17.00 4.48 15.19
C ASN A 51 16.66 5.02 13.78
N TYR A 52 16.36 6.30 13.68
CA TYR A 52 16.85 7.06 12.55
C TYR A 52 18.37 6.91 12.61
N ALA A 53 18.92 5.83 12.04
CA ALA A 53 20.33 5.77 11.73
C ALA A 53 20.55 7.00 10.86
N GLY A 54 21.21 8.02 11.42
CA GLY A 54 21.47 9.27 10.72
C GLY A 54 21.89 8.92 9.31
N LYS A 55 21.24 9.54 8.31
CA LYS A 55 21.40 9.24 6.88
C LYS A 55 22.76 8.59 6.65
N PRO A 56 22.85 7.27 6.40
CA PRO A 56 24.13 6.69 6.09
C PRO A 56 24.71 7.52 4.95
N ALA A 57 25.99 7.85 5.02
CA ALA A 57 26.70 8.44 3.90
C ALA A 57 26.60 7.43 2.75
N VAL A 58 25.56 7.62 1.93
CA VAL A 58 25.16 6.88 0.73
C VAL A 58 25.16 5.34 0.91
N PRO A 59 24.02 4.70 1.24
CA PRO A 59 23.97 3.24 1.26
C PRO A 59 23.97 2.69 -0.19
N ALA A 60 24.73 1.62 -0.42
CA ALA A 60 24.85 0.90 -1.70
C ALA A 60 23.55 0.20 -2.16
N GLU A 61 22.48 0.27 -1.38
CA GLU A 61 21.17 -0.31 -1.68
C GLU A 61 20.08 0.69 -1.30
N ARG A 62 18.99 0.74 -2.07
CA ARG A 62 17.76 1.41 -1.63
C ARG A 62 17.13 0.52 -0.56
N ILE A 63 17.54 0.71 0.70
CA ILE A 63 16.98 -0.05 1.82
C ILE A 63 15.52 0.40 2.01
N SER A 64 14.63 -0.53 2.37
CA SER A 64 13.26 -0.20 2.80
C SER A 64 13.31 0.94 3.82
N LYS A 65 12.44 1.95 3.63
CA LYS A 65 12.30 3.07 4.56
C LYS A 65 12.05 2.59 6.00
N TYR A 66 11.42 1.42 6.15
CA TYR A 66 10.98 0.88 7.43
C TYR A 66 11.90 -0.25 7.87
N LYS A 67 12.69 0.01 8.92
CA LYS A 67 13.42 -1.05 9.62
C LYS A 67 12.48 -1.74 10.61
N LEU A 68 12.24 -3.02 10.38
CA LEU A 68 11.40 -3.86 11.22
C LEU A 68 12.29 -4.56 12.26
N ASP A 69 12.07 -4.30 13.55
CA ASP A 69 12.85 -4.85 14.66
C ASP A 69 12.04 -5.82 15.54
N ASP A 70 12.66 -6.26 16.64
CA ASP A 70 12.12 -7.24 17.59
C ASP A 70 11.10 -6.66 18.58
N ARG A 71 10.95 -5.32 18.65
CA ARG A 71 9.95 -4.69 19.54
C ARG A 71 8.53 -5.11 19.21
N GLY A 72 8.24 -5.35 17.94
CA GLY A 72 6.95 -5.90 17.52
C GLY A 72 6.66 -7.25 18.17
N GLU A 73 7.66 -8.11 18.35
CA GLU A 73 7.50 -9.41 18.99
C GLU A 73 7.17 -9.25 20.49
N THR A 74 7.86 -8.33 21.16
CA THR A 74 7.60 -8.00 22.57
C THR A 74 6.19 -7.44 22.75
N ALA A 75 5.77 -6.51 21.89
CA ALA A 75 4.41 -5.98 21.89
C ALA A 75 3.36 -7.06 21.60
N TRP A 76 3.65 -7.98 20.67
CA TRP A 76 2.73 -9.05 20.31
C TRP A 76 2.53 -10.05 21.44
N LYS A 77 3.58 -10.34 22.23
CA LYS A 77 3.51 -11.19 23.43
C LYS A 77 2.63 -10.61 24.54
N VAL A 78 2.59 -9.27 24.68
CA VAL A 78 1.71 -8.59 25.66
C VAL A 78 0.24 -8.82 25.31
N GLY A 79 -0.11 -8.78 24.01
CA GLY A 79 -1.47 -9.05 23.58
C GLY A 79 -1.74 -8.61 22.14
N PRO A 80 -1.85 -9.53 21.18
CA PRO A 80 -2.00 -9.19 19.77
C PRO A 80 -3.20 -8.29 19.46
N LEU A 81 -4.35 -8.59 20.08
CA LEU A 81 -5.57 -7.81 19.91
C LEU A 81 -5.45 -6.41 20.53
N LYS A 82 -4.75 -6.27 21.66
CA LYS A 82 -4.48 -4.96 22.27
C LYS A 82 -3.55 -4.13 21.39
N THR A 83 -2.51 -4.75 20.83
CA THR A 83 -1.58 -4.10 19.90
C THR A 83 -2.30 -3.57 18.66
N LEU A 84 -3.10 -4.40 17.99
CA LEU A 84 -3.87 -3.99 16.81
C LEU A 84 -4.90 -2.90 17.14
N LYS A 85 -5.60 -3.04 18.27
CA LYS A 85 -6.52 -2.01 18.75
C LYS A 85 -5.81 -0.68 18.86
N LEU A 86 -4.70 -0.63 19.60
CA LEU A 86 -3.98 0.61 19.87
C LEU A 86 -3.46 1.27 18.59
N ILE A 87 -2.89 0.50 17.65
CA ILE A 87 -2.44 1.01 16.35
C ILE A 87 -3.58 1.71 15.59
N LEU A 88 -4.72 1.01 15.42
CA LEU A 88 -5.84 1.52 14.63
C LEU A 88 -6.55 2.68 15.32
N SER A 89 -6.67 2.57 16.63
CA SER A 89 -7.16 3.61 17.52
C SER A 89 -6.38 4.92 17.39
N LEU A 90 -5.05 4.87 17.49
CA LEU A 90 -4.20 6.05 17.37
C LEU A 90 -4.24 6.61 15.95
N ARG A 91 -4.30 5.75 14.93
CA ARG A 91 -4.49 6.17 13.53
C ARG A 91 -5.81 6.91 13.33
N ALA A 92 -6.92 6.35 13.81
CA ALA A 92 -8.24 6.95 13.71
C ALA A 92 -8.34 8.29 14.48
N ALA A 93 -7.63 8.41 15.60
CA ALA A 93 -7.54 9.65 16.36
C ALA A 93 -6.57 10.69 15.77
N GLY A 94 -5.88 10.38 14.67
CA GLY A 94 -4.87 11.27 14.06
C GLY A 94 -3.61 11.46 14.92
N LYS A 95 -3.36 10.56 15.88
CA LYS A 95 -2.22 10.59 16.81
C LYS A 95 -1.05 9.71 16.38
N LEU A 96 -1.20 8.97 15.29
CA LEU A 96 -0.15 8.14 14.69
C LEU A 96 0.11 8.64 13.28
N ASP A 97 1.36 9.03 13.03
CA ASP A 97 1.82 9.50 11.73
C ASP A 97 1.85 8.36 10.70
N ASP A 98 1.99 8.72 9.42
CA ASP A 98 2.01 7.74 8.34
C ASP A 98 3.16 6.74 8.50
N ASP A 99 4.34 7.19 8.96
CA ASP A 99 5.51 6.33 9.05
C ASP A 99 5.42 5.32 10.19
N GLY A 100 5.03 5.75 11.40
CA GLY A 100 4.77 4.82 12.51
C GLY A 100 3.65 3.83 12.18
N PHE A 101 2.59 4.30 11.53
CA PHE A 101 1.47 3.46 11.10
C PHE A 101 1.90 2.39 10.07
N TYR A 102 2.55 2.78 8.98
CA TYR A 102 2.97 1.80 7.97
C TYR A 102 4.08 0.88 8.49
N ARG A 103 5.03 1.39 9.29
CA ARG A 103 6.06 0.54 9.92
C ARG A 103 5.43 -0.57 10.75
N THR A 104 4.47 -0.24 11.62
CA THR A 104 3.82 -1.25 12.47
C THR A 104 2.99 -2.24 11.64
N LEU A 105 2.25 -1.79 10.63
CA LEU A 105 1.47 -2.72 9.80
C LEU A 105 2.31 -3.57 8.85
N LEU A 106 3.45 -3.08 8.37
CA LEU A 106 4.42 -3.90 7.64
C LEU A 106 5.00 -4.99 8.53
N TRP A 107 5.31 -4.68 9.79
CA TRP A 107 5.70 -5.68 10.77
C TRP A 107 4.60 -6.74 10.97
N VAL A 108 3.33 -6.32 11.11
CA VAL A 108 2.20 -7.27 11.22
C VAL A 108 2.04 -8.09 9.94
N HIS A 109 2.18 -7.50 8.75
CA HIS A 109 2.12 -8.26 7.50
C HIS A 109 3.23 -9.32 7.41
N LYS A 110 4.45 -8.95 7.80
CA LYS A 110 5.63 -9.84 7.75
C LYS A 110 5.53 -11.00 8.74
N ASN A 111 5.01 -10.77 9.95
CA ASN A 111 5.03 -11.77 11.01
C ASN A 111 3.67 -12.48 11.18
N HIS A 112 2.57 -11.77 10.91
CA HIS A 112 1.19 -12.23 11.12
C HIS A 112 0.26 -11.86 9.93
N PRO A 113 0.57 -12.31 8.70
CA PRO A 113 -0.14 -11.89 7.48
C PRO A 113 -1.64 -12.21 7.50
N LEU A 114 -2.02 -13.37 8.07
CA LEU A 114 -3.41 -13.78 8.20
C LEU A 114 -4.18 -12.89 9.20
N THR A 115 -3.51 -12.40 10.24
CA THR A 115 -4.11 -11.48 11.20
C THR A 115 -4.44 -10.15 10.53
N LEU A 116 -3.51 -9.58 9.77
CA LEU A 116 -3.75 -8.32 9.04
C LEU A 116 -4.93 -8.49 8.08
N ALA A 117 -4.86 -9.52 7.24
CA ALA A 117 -5.89 -9.97 6.31
C ALA A 117 -7.30 -10.01 6.94
N LEU A 118 -7.45 -10.77 8.01
CA LEU A 118 -8.73 -10.93 8.72
C LEU A 118 -9.32 -9.62 9.27
N ASN A 119 -8.46 -8.63 9.54
CA ASN A 119 -8.88 -7.36 10.12
C ASN A 119 -8.99 -6.24 9.06
N LEU A 120 -8.74 -6.51 7.77
CA LEU A 120 -8.84 -5.50 6.71
C LEU A 120 -10.23 -4.86 6.62
N LYS A 121 -11.29 -5.64 6.85
CA LYS A 121 -12.67 -5.11 6.83
C LYS A 121 -12.88 -3.94 7.79
N VAL A 122 -12.19 -3.95 8.94
CA VAL A 122 -12.30 -2.87 9.93
C VAL A 122 -11.85 -1.53 9.34
N PHE A 123 -10.87 -1.50 8.44
CA PHE A 123 -10.47 -0.26 7.76
C PHE A 123 -11.58 0.28 6.87
N GLY A 124 -12.25 -0.59 6.12
CA GLY A 124 -13.39 -0.18 5.29
C GLY A 124 -14.54 0.34 6.14
N ASP A 125 -14.82 -0.35 7.26
CA ASP A 125 -15.88 0.08 8.17
C ASP A 125 -15.54 1.45 8.81
N LEU A 126 -14.26 1.72 9.13
CA LEU A 126 -13.77 3.02 9.61
C LEU A 126 -13.67 4.10 8.52
N GLY A 127 -13.90 3.77 7.25
CA GLY A 127 -13.69 4.67 6.11
C GLY A 127 -12.22 4.91 5.74
N SER A 128 -11.29 4.16 6.32
CA SER A 128 -9.83 4.25 6.11
C SER A 128 -9.34 3.52 4.85
N PHE A 129 -10.11 3.57 3.75
CA PHE A 129 -9.78 2.90 2.47
C PHE A 129 -8.42 3.33 1.89
N LYS A 130 -8.04 4.60 2.09
CA LYS A 130 -6.71 5.10 1.70
C LYS A 130 -5.57 4.30 2.35
N ASP A 131 -5.73 3.96 3.63
CA ASP A 131 -4.71 3.22 4.38
C ASP A 131 -4.61 1.77 3.86
N VAL A 132 -5.72 1.17 3.43
CA VAL A 132 -5.74 -0.17 2.82
C VAL A 132 -4.89 -0.22 1.55
N LEU A 133 -5.05 0.76 0.65
CA LEU A 133 -4.20 0.89 -0.55
C LEU A 133 -2.74 1.19 -0.19
N GLY A 134 -2.54 2.04 0.81
CA GLY A 134 -1.21 2.38 1.33
C GLY A 134 -0.45 1.15 1.80
N ILE A 135 -1.10 0.27 2.59
CA ILE A 135 -0.49 -0.98 3.07
C ILE A 135 -0.08 -1.87 1.90
N LEU A 136 -0.97 -2.09 0.92
CA LEU A 136 -0.67 -2.92 -0.26
C LEU A 136 0.54 -2.37 -1.03
N HIS A 137 0.55 -1.07 -1.28
CA HIS A 137 1.66 -0.40 -1.96
C HIS A 137 2.95 -0.50 -1.15
N LYS A 138 2.91 -0.26 0.17
CA LYS A 138 4.11 -0.31 1.03
C LYS A 138 4.71 -1.72 1.10
N VAL A 139 3.87 -2.76 1.13
CA VAL A 139 4.35 -4.14 1.05
C VAL A 139 5.10 -4.35 -0.27
N LEU A 140 4.54 -3.91 -1.40
CA LEU A 140 5.19 -4.03 -2.71
C LEU A 140 6.48 -3.19 -2.80
N GLU A 141 6.49 -1.99 -2.23
CA GLU A 141 7.63 -1.05 -2.25
C GLU A 141 8.90 -1.67 -1.69
N GLU A 142 8.81 -2.58 -0.71
CA GLU A 142 9.97 -3.35 -0.22
C GLU A 142 10.68 -4.14 -1.34
N SER A 143 9.93 -4.75 -2.26
CA SER A 143 10.51 -5.47 -3.41
C SER A 143 11.01 -4.53 -4.50
N ILE A 144 10.32 -3.41 -4.70
CA ILE A 144 10.72 -2.40 -5.68
C ILE A 144 12.07 -1.81 -5.28
N CYS A 145 12.25 -1.48 -3.99
CA CYS A 145 13.50 -0.96 -3.44
C CYS A 145 14.69 -1.93 -3.64
N GLY A 146 14.49 -3.24 -3.42
CA GLY A 146 15.53 -4.25 -3.63
C GLY A 146 15.93 -4.51 -5.08
N HIS A 147 15.15 -4.04 -6.06
CA HIS A 147 15.44 -4.20 -7.49
C HIS A 147 16.34 -3.10 -8.08
N TYR A 148 16.54 -1.98 -7.38
CA TYR A 148 17.43 -0.92 -7.84
C TYR A 148 18.86 -1.16 -7.33
N LEU A 149 19.78 -1.59 -8.20
CA LEU A 149 21.20 -1.76 -7.88
C LEU A 149 21.98 -0.43 -7.96
N TRP A 150 23.00 -0.26 -7.12
CA TRP A 150 23.93 0.89 -7.12
C TRP A 150 25.13 0.64 -8.05
N THR A 151 25.61 1.68 -8.73
CA THR A 151 26.89 1.69 -9.45
C THR A 151 27.92 2.54 -8.70
N PRO A 152 29.24 2.31 -8.90
CA PRO A 152 30.33 3.08 -8.28
C PRO A 152 30.26 4.61 -8.44
N TYR A 153 29.38 5.10 -9.31
CA TYR A 153 29.18 6.51 -9.65
C TYR A 153 27.92 7.14 -9.03
N GLY A 154 27.16 6.41 -8.21
CA GLY A 154 26.01 6.95 -7.48
C GLY A 154 24.66 6.87 -8.21
N TYR A 155 24.55 6.08 -9.28
CA TYR A 155 23.32 5.99 -10.09
C TYR A 155 22.52 4.71 -9.85
N TRP A 156 21.18 4.84 -9.91
CA TRP A 156 20.23 3.73 -9.79
C TRP A 156 20.12 2.96 -11.11
N TRP A 157 20.43 1.67 -11.09
CA TRP A 157 20.25 0.80 -12.25
C TRP A 157 18.79 0.32 -12.32
N THR A 158 18.12 0.64 -13.43
CA THR A 158 17.08 -0.22 -14.02
C THR A 158 17.72 -0.94 -15.21
N PRO A 159 17.06 -1.93 -15.84
CA PRO A 159 17.52 -2.49 -17.12
C PRO A 159 17.75 -1.45 -18.25
N TYR A 160 17.48 -0.15 -18.00
CA TYR A 160 17.70 1.00 -18.89
C TYR A 160 18.62 2.09 -18.28
N GLY A 161 19.46 1.72 -17.31
CA GLY A 161 20.17 2.58 -16.32
C GLY A 161 21.20 3.62 -16.79
N TYR A 162 21.16 4.13 -18.03
CA TYR A 162 22.11 5.18 -18.47
C TYR A 162 21.53 6.61 -18.41
N TYR A 163 20.20 6.76 -18.40
CA TYR A 163 19.58 8.07 -18.63
C TYR A 163 19.38 8.93 -17.36
N PHE A 164 19.20 8.31 -16.19
CA PHE A 164 18.92 9.05 -14.94
C PHE A 164 20.11 9.88 -14.46
N SER A 165 21.33 9.37 -14.67
CA SER A 165 22.60 10.04 -14.43
C SER A 165 22.76 11.36 -15.17
N PHE A 166 22.24 11.41 -16.39
CA PHE A 166 22.28 12.58 -17.25
C PHE A 166 21.32 13.67 -16.76
N LEU A 167 20.13 13.30 -16.27
CA LEU A 167 19.12 14.24 -15.79
C LEU A 167 19.47 14.90 -14.45
N GLU A 168 20.02 14.16 -13.47
CA GLU A 168 20.51 14.77 -12.23
C GLU A 168 21.70 15.71 -12.48
N GLY A 169 22.56 15.35 -13.46
CA GLY A 169 23.60 16.25 -13.95
C GLY A 169 23.00 17.51 -14.57
N TYR A 170 21.97 17.37 -15.41
CA TYR A 170 21.30 18.47 -16.08
C TYR A 170 20.63 19.46 -15.09
N GLU A 171 19.85 18.96 -14.12
CA GLU A 171 19.20 19.80 -13.11
C GLU A 171 20.19 20.49 -12.16
N ARG A 172 21.34 19.86 -11.84
CA ARG A 172 22.41 20.52 -11.07
C ARG A 172 23.05 21.63 -11.87
N LEU A 173 23.38 21.39 -13.14
CA LEU A 173 24.01 22.38 -14.01
C LEU A 173 23.10 23.60 -14.26
N GLU A 174 21.78 23.39 -14.33
CA GLU A 174 20.80 24.49 -14.43
C GLU A 174 20.70 25.31 -13.14
N LYS A 175 20.81 24.68 -11.96
CA LYS A 175 20.82 25.37 -10.65
C LYS A 175 22.14 26.08 -10.32
N GLU A 176 23.26 25.59 -10.83
CA GLU A 176 24.60 26.15 -10.58
C GLU A 176 24.98 27.28 -11.55
N GLY A 177 24.09 27.68 -12.47
CA GLY A 177 24.22 28.91 -13.25
C GLY A 177 25.38 28.92 -14.26
N TYR A 178 25.76 27.75 -14.78
CA TYR A 178 26.81 27.68 -15.81
C TYR A 178 26.31 28.29 -17.13
N PRO A 179 27.05 29.25 -17.74
CA PRO A 179 26.59 29.96 -18.92
C PRO A 179 26.73 29.08 -20.16
N TRP A 180 25.62 28.56 -20.67
CA TRP A 180 25.59 27.99 -22.02
C TRP A 180 25.55 29.14 -23.03
N SER A 181 26.62 29.29 -23.80
CA SER A 181 26.68 30.26 -24.90
C SER A 181 25.92 29.71 -26.11
N GLY A 182 24.61 29.93 -26.16
CA GLY A 182 23.80 29.43 -27.28
C GLY A 182 22.30 29.73 -27.20
N TYR A 183 21.92 31.00 -27.01
CA TYR A 183 20.53 31.48 -27.07
C TYR A 183 19.91 31.20 -28.46
N GLY A 184 19.30 30.02 -28.61
CA GLY A 184 18.66 29.55 -29.84
C GLY A 184 18.32 28.06 -29.86
N LYS A 185 18.98 27.23 -29.03
CA LYS A 185 18.76 25.77 -28.93
C LYS A 185 18.01 25.30 -27.68
N GLU A 186 17.80 26.17 -26.69
CA GLU A 186 17.22 25.80 -25.38
C GLU A 186 15.81 25.20 -25.44
N LYS A 187 14.94 25.68 -26.33
CA LYS A 187 13.54 25.19 -26.40
C LYS A 187 13.48 23.78 -27.00
N GLU A 188 14.32 23.50 -27.99
CA GLU A 188 14.39 22.18 -28.63
C GLU A 188 15.06 21.16 -27.70
N GLU A 189 16.08 21.58 -26.95
CA GLU A 189 16.73 20.75 -25.92
C GLU A 189 15.81 20.48 -24.72
N LYS A 190 15.04 21.48 -24.25
CA LYS A 190 14.00 21.27 -23.21
C LYS A 190 12.92 20.29 -23.64
N ASN A 191 12.42 20.40 -24.87
CA ASN A 191 11.44 19.46 -25.42
C ASN A 191 12.01 18.04 -25.49
N LYS A 192 13.27 17.88 -25.92
CA LYS A 192 13.96 16.58 -25.94
C LYS A 192 14.14 16.00 -24.55
N VAL A 193 14.50 16.81 -23.54
CA VAL A 193 14.60 16.37 -22.15
C VAL A 193 13.23 15.89 -21.63
N GLU A 194 12.16 16.64 -21.91
CA GLU A 194 10.82 16.28 -21.46
C GLU A 194 10.31 14.98 -22.10
N GLU A 195 10.53 14.78 -23.41
CA GLU A 195 10.20 13.53 -24.10
C GLU A 195 10.87 12.32 -23.46
N VAL A 196 12.16 12.44 -23.11
CA VAL A 196 12.86 11.31 -22.51
C VAL A 196 12.49 11.13 -21.03
N VAL A 197 12.21 12.20 -20.27
CA VAL A 197 11.65 12.07 -18.91
C VAL A 197 10.33 11.31 -18.94
N VAL A 198 9.46 11.58 -19.93
CA VAL A 198 8.21 10.83 -20.14
C VAL A 198 8.49 9.38 -20.50
N ALA A 199 9.42 9.10 -21.42
CA ALA A 199 9.80 7.74 -21.78
C ALA A 199 10.37 6.95 -20.58
N TRP A 200 11.18 7.61 -19.76
CA TRP A 200 11.75 7.04 -18.54
C TRP A 200 10.68 6.72 -17.50
N ARG A 201 9.73 7.64 -17.24
CA ARG A 201 8.60 7.38 -16.32
C ARG A 201 7.79 6.17 -16.76
N LYS A 202 7.54 6.04 -18.07
CA LYS A 202 6.84 4.87 -18.63
C LYS A 202 7.65 3.58 -18.42
N ALA A 203 8.96 3.61 -18.63
CA ALA A 203 9.82 2.45 -18.41
C ALA A 203 9.91 2.04 -16.93
N ASP A 204 9.95 3.02 -16.01
CA ASP A 204 9.89 2.79 -14.57
C ASP A 204 8.54 2.20 -14.15
N ASP A 205 7.42 2.75 -14.62
CA ASP A 205 6.07 2.21 -14.40
C ASP A 205 5.97 0.74 -14.88
N ILE A 206 6.48 0.43 -16.09
CA ILE A 206 6.51 -0.95 -16.62
C ILE A 206 7.35 -1.87 -15.72
N SER A 207 8.50 -1.39 -15.24
CA SER A 207 9.39 -2.20 -14.39
C SER A 207 8.73 -2.52 -13.05
N LYS A 208 8.07 -1.55 -12.43
CA LYS A 208 7.31 -1.77 -11.20
C LYS A 208 6.13 -2.71 -11.39
N ALA A 209 5.40 -2.59 -12.50
CA ALA A 209 4.32 -3.51 -12.84
C ALA A 209 4.84 -4.96 -13.01
N LYS A 210 6.00 -5.15 -13.64
CA LYS A 210 6.65 -6.48 -13.72
C LYS A 210 6.99 -7.05 -12.34
N ILE A 211 7.59 -6.24 -11.47
CA ILE A 211 7.90 -6.63 -10.08
C ILE A 211 6.61 -7.03 -9.34
N ALA A 212 5.51 -6.30 -9.55
CA ALA A 212 4.23 -6.62 -8.95
C ALA A 212 3.65 -7.95 -9.45
N VAL A 213 3.73 -8.24 -10.75
CA VAL A 213 3.31 -9.52 -11.34
C VAL A 213 4.16 -10.66 -10.80
N GLU A 214 5.49 -10.52 -10.83
CA GLU A 214 6.42 -11.53 -10.30
C GLU A 214 6.16 -11.78 -8.81
N ARG A 215 5.95 -10.73 -8.02
CA ARG A 215 5.63 -10.88 -6.59
C ARG A 215 4.27 -11.53 -6.39
N TYR A 216 3.25 -11.16 -7.17
CA TYR A 216 1.94 -11.80 -7.10
C TYR A 216 2.00 -13.30 -7.41
N GLN A 217 2.85 -13.71 -8.36
CA GLN A 217 3.02 -15.12 -8.72
C GLN A 217 3.76 -15.92 -7.64
N ASN A 218 4.80 -15.32 -7.02
CA ASN A 218 5.75 -16.04 -6.18
C ASN A 218 5.58 -15.81 -4.66
N ASP A 219 4.97 -14.71 -4.22
CA ASP A 219 4.75 -14.38 -2.81
C ASP A 219 3.27 -14.59 -2.44
N GLN A 220 2.99 -15.71 -1.78
CA GLN A 220 1.64 -16.05 -1.33
C GLN A 220 1.06 -15.02 -0.36
N ARG A 221 1.89 -14.37 0.47
CA ARG A 221 1.42 -13.39 1.45
C ARG A 221 0.98 -12.11 0.75
N TYR A 222 1.76 -11.66 -0.22
CA TYR A 222 1.40 -10.52 -1.06
C TYR A 222 0.14 -10.81 -1.89
N ARG A 223 0.07 -11.96 -2.56
CA ARG A 223 -1.12 -12.38 -3.32
C ARG A 223 -2.39 -12.41 -2.46
N ASN A 224 -2.31 -12.95 -1.25
CA ASN A 224 -3.44 -12.97 -0.31
C ASN A 224 -3.85 -11.56 0.15
N LEU A 225 -2.89 -10.67 0.38
CA LEU A 225 -3.18 -9.27 0.73
C LEU A 225 -3.85 -8.55 -0.43
N HIS A 226 -3.28 -8.66 -1.64
CA HIS A 226 -3.83 -8.08 -2.87
C HIS A 226 -5.26 -8.55 -3.12
N TYR A 227 -5.50 -9.87 -3.02
CA TYR A 227 -6.83 -10.46 -3.13
C TYR A 227 -7.83 -9.81 -2.16
N GLN A 228 -7.47 -9.69 -0.88
CA GLN A 228 -8.38 -9.19 0.15
C GLN A 228 -8.61 -7.68 0.08
N VAL A 229 -7.61 -6.92 -0.36
CA VAL A 229 -7.79 -5.49 -0.66
C VAL A 229 -8.82 -5.33 -1.77
N ALA A 230 -8.68 -6.08 -2.86
CA ALA A 230 -9.65 -6.03 -3.95
C ALA A 230 -11.05 -6.49 -3.54
N ASP A 231 -11.12 -7.56 -2.73
CA ASP A 231 -12.38 -8.09 -2.20
C ASP A 231 -13.09 -7.09 -1.29
N LEU A 232 -12.33 -6.39 -0.43
CA LEU A 232 -12.85 -5.32 0.42
C LEU A 232 -13.45 -4.20 -0.43
N PHE A 233 -12.72 -3.65 -1.39
CA PHE A 233 -13.25 -2.58 -2.25
C PHE A 233 -14.49 -3.04 -3.01
N ALA A 234 -14.45 -4.22 -3.63
CA ALA A 234 -15.59 -4.75 -4.38
C ALA A 234 -16.83 -4.97 -3.49
N GLY A 235 -16.65 -5.51 -2.29
CA GLY A 235 -17.74 -5.72 -1.33
C GLY A 235 -18.42 -4.41 -0.93
N PHE A 236 -17.64 -3.40 -0.55
CA PHE A 236 -18.21 -2.10 -0.20
C PHE A 236 -18.86 -1.41 -1.40
N LEU A 237 -18.24 -1.42 -2.57
CA LEU A 237 -18.80 -0.80 -3.77
C LEU A 237 -20.13 -1.44 -4.20
N LYS A 238 -20.26 -2.77 -4.10
CA LYS A 238 -21.52 -3.47 -4.34
C LYS A 238 -22.61 -3.10 -3.34
N SER A 239 -22.25 -2.97 -2.06
CA SER A 239 -23.18 -2.52 -1.02
C SER A 239 -23.61 -1.06 -1.23
N ASP A 240 -22.66 -0.18 -1.53
CA ASP A 240 -22.90 1.23 -1.81
C ASP A 240 -23.86 1.41 -2.99
N LEU A 241 -23.73 0.58 -4.04
CA LEU A 241 -24.65 0.60 -5.18
C LEU A 241 -26.08 0.22 -4.77
N LYS A 242 -26.24 -0.81 -3.92
CA LYS A 242 -27.56 -1.21 -3.41
C LYS A 242 -28.20 -0.13 -2.54
N PHE A 243 -27.41 0.55 -1.69
CA PHE A 243 -27.90 1.67 -0.88
C PHE A 243 -28.29 2.88 -1.73
N LEU A 244 -27.55 3.13 -2.81
CA LEU A 244 -27.90 4.17 -3.77
C LEU A 244 -29.22 3.86 -4.48
N GLU A 245 -29.42 2.62 -4.92
CA GLU A 245 -30.65 2.15 -5.56
C GLU A 245 -31.87 2.18 -4.63
N SER A 246 -31.69 1.87 -3.33
CA SER A 246 -32.74 1.92 -2.32
C SER A 246 -33.01 3.33 -1.76
N GLY A 247 -32.19 4.33 -2.12
CA GLY A 247 -32.29 5.69 -1.61
C GLY A 247 -31.73 5.90 -0.20
N GLU A 248 -31.06 4.91 0.37
CA GLU A 248 -30.41 4.95 1.69
C GLU A 248 -29.02 5.61 1.63
N ILE A 249 -28.99 6.87 1.19
CA ILE A 249 -27.75 7.62 0.91
C ILE A 249 -26.83 7.70 2.14
N GLU A 250 -27.39 7.73 3.35
CA GLU A 250 -26.66 7.77 4.61
C GLU A 250 -25.84 6.51 4.91
N ASN A 251 -26.13 5.40 4.23
CA ASN A 251 -25.44 4.12 4.39
C ASN A 251 -24.32 3.92 3.35
N ILE A 252 -24.17 4.84 2.39
CA ILE A 252 -23.12 4.80 1.36
C ILE A 252 -21.76 5.06 2.03
N SER A 253 -20.82 4.14 1.80
CA SER A 253 -19.47 4.20 2.34
C SER A 253 -18.57 5.17 1.56
N PHE A 254 -17.34 5.36 2.06
CA PHE A 254 -16.30 6.12 1.34
C PHE A 254 -15.55 5.29 0.29
N ALA A 255 -15.96 4.05 0.00
CA ALA A 255 -15.23 3.17 -0.92
C ALA A 255 -15.09 3.80 -2.31
N ALA A 256 -16.17 4.33 -2.88
CA ALA A 256 -16.13 4.99 -4.20
C ALA A 256 -15.18 6.18 -4.24
N LYS A 257 -15.08 6.96 -3.15
CA LYS A 257 -14.17 8.11 -3.05
C LYS A 257 -12.69 7.71 -3.09
N PHE A 258 -12.36 6.55 -2.52
CA PHE A 258 -10.98 6.09 -2.38
C PHE A 258 -10.62 4.93 -3.31
N CYS A 259 -11.58 4.41 -4.09
CA CYS A 259 -11.32 3.40 -5.10
C CYS A 259 -10.26 3.94 -6.07
N PRO A 260 -9.18 3.19 -6.33
CA PRO A 260 -8.11 3.67 -7.19
C PRO A 260 -8.65 3.90 -8.60
N SER A 261 -8.23 4.98 -9.23
CA SER A 261 -8.49 5.22 -10.66
C SER A 261 -7.47 4.45 -11.50
N ILE A 262 -7.89 4.05 -12.71
CA ILE A 262 -6.99 3.45 -13.70
C ILE A 262 -5.82 4.40 -13.98
N GLY A 263 -4.60 3.87 -13.98
CA GLY A 263 -3.38 4.65 -14.22
C GLY A 263 -2.97 5.58 -13.08
N SER A 264 -3.68 5.56 -11.94
CA SER A 264 -3.20 6.16 -10.69
C SER A 264 -1.92 5.47 -10.21
N LYS A 265 -1.16 6.11 -9.31
CA LYS A 265 0.07 5.51 -8.76
C LYS A 265 -0.18 4.10 -8.19
N TYR A 266 -1.25 3.93 -7.41
CA TYR A 266 -1.62 2.63 -6.86
C TYR A 266 -1.87 1.60 -7.96
N ASP A 267 -2.58 1.97 -9.02
CA ASP A 267 -2.89 1.04 -10.10
C ASP A 267 -1.65 0.70 -10.96
N ARG A 268 -0.86 1.69 -11.36
CA ARG A 268 0.35 1.46 -12.17
C ARG A 268 1.33 0.52 -11.48
N GLU A 269 1.44 0.63 -10.16
CA GLU A 269 2.39 -0.17 -9.39
C GLU A 269 1.79 -1.50 -8.92
N THR A 270 0.50 -1.58 -8.57
CA THR A 270 -0.09 -2.81 -7.97
C THR A 270 -1.08 -3.55 -8.86
N LEU A 271 -1.50 -2.97 -9.99
CA LEU A 271 -2.51 -3.51 -10.91
C LEU A 271 -3.85 -3.86 -10.24
N ILE A 272 -4.19 -3.17 -9.14
CA ILE A 272 -5.33 -3.51 -8.29
C ILE A 272 -6.69 -3.19 -8.97
N CYS A 273 -6.76 -2.23 -9.89
CA CYS A 273 -8.03 -1.82 -10.50
C CYS A 273 -8.66 -2.95 -11.32
N GLU A 274 -7.86 -3.69 -12.09
CA GLU A 274 -8.34 -4.83 -12.87
C GLU A 274 -9.02 -5.87 -11.97
N VAL A 275 -8.39 -6.12 -10.82
CA VAL A 275 -8.77 -7.16 -9.88
C VAL A 275 -10.02 -6.75 -9.07
N ILE A 276 -10.18 -5.45 -8.78
CA ILE A 276 -11.42 -4.88 -8.25
C ILE A 276 -12.54 -4.97 -9.31
N ALA A 277 -12.29 -4.53 -10.54
CA ALA A 277 -13.28 -4.49 -11.61
C ALA A 277 -13.84 -5.90 -11.92
N LYS A 278 -12.98 -6.91 -12.02
CA LYS A 278 -13.37 -8.32 -12.23
C LYS A 278 -14.29 -8.85 -11.12
N ARG A 279 -14.17 -8.35 -9.89
CA ARG A 279 -15.03 -8.75 -8.77
C ARG A 279 -16.36 -8.01 -8.76
N ILE A 280 -16.37 -6.74 -9.13
CA ILE A 280 -17.61 -5.93 -9.18
C ILE A 280 -18.46 -6.37 -10.36
N PHE A 281 -17.83 -6.63 -11.50
CA PHE A 281 -18.47 -6.98 -12.76
C PHE A 281 -18.00 -8.39 -13.22
N PRO A 282 -18.41 -9.49 -12.55
CA PRO A 282 -18.05 -10.84 -12.99
C PRO A 282 -18.64 -11.11 -14.37
N ARG A 283 -17.83 -11.64 -15.29
CA ARG A 283 -18.26 -11.79 -16.69
C ARG A 283 -19.53 -12.61 -16.86
N ASP A 284 -19.68 -13.67 -16.06
CA ASP A 284 -20.82 -14.58 -16.13
C ASP A 284 -22.15 -13.89 -15.79
N ASP A 285 -22.10 -12.74 -15.10
CA ASP A 285 -23.28 -11.99 -14.66
C ASP A 285 -23.78 -10.95 -15.69
N TYR A 286 -23.02 -10.68 -16.77
CA TYR A 286 -23.36 -9.62 -17.75
C TYR A 286 -23.44 -10.17 -19.18
N GLU A 287 -24.59 -10.01 -19.81
CA GLU A 287 -24.86 -10.57 -21.14
C GLU A 287 -24.00 -9.92 -22.23
N GLU A 288 -23.68 -8.64 -22.07
CA GLU A 288 -22.86 -7.85 -22.99
C GLU A 288 -21.43 -8.42 -23.14
N TYR A 289 -20.97 -9.23 -22.18
CA TYR A 289 -19.67 -9.88 -22.23
C TYR A 289 -19.68 -11.27 -22.88
N LYS A 290 -20.85 -11.89 -23.11
CA LYS A 290 -20.97 -13.25 -23.68
C LYS A 290 -20.44 -13.30 -25.13
N ASP A 291 -20.74 -12.28 -25.94
CA ASP A 291 -20.43 -12.27 -27.38
C ASP A 291 -19.04 -11.70 -27.73
N ILE A 292 -18.39 -11.00 -26.79
CA ILE A 292 -17.04 -10.44 -26.97
C ILE A 292 -15.98 -11.56 -26.96
N TRP A 293 -16.29 -12.69 -26.34
CA TRP A 293 -15.40 -13.85 -26.25
C TRP A 293 -15.90 -14.99 -27.14
N ASN A 294 -15.95 -14.75 -28.45
CA ASN A 294 -15.81 -15.85 -29.40
C ASN A 294 -14.30 -16.14 -29.51
N PRO A 295 -13.81 -17.33 -29.08
CA PRO A 295 -12.41 -17.69 -29.25
C PRO A 295 -12.16 -17.96 -30.74
N ILE A 296 -11.97 -16.88 -31.52
CA ILE A 296 -11.22 -17.00 -32.75
C ILE A 296 -9.81 -17.38 -32.30
N MET A 297 -9.44 -18.60 -32.67
CA MET A 297 -8.13 -19.23 -32.54
C MET A 297 -6.97 -18.22 -32.72
N VAL A 298 -6.58 -17.52 -31.66
CA VAL A 298 -5.26 -16.90 -31.57
C VAL A 298 -4.38 -17.94 -30.90
N THR A 299 -3.80 -18.79 -31.74
CA THR A 299 -2.68 -19.65 -31.39
C THR A 299 -1.59 -18.81 -30.72
N GLY A 300 -1.33 -19.08 -29.45
CA GLY A 300 -0.15 -18.59 -28.74
C GLY A 300 -0.46 -17.49 -27.72
N PHE A 301 -0.14 -17.80 -26.45
CA PHE A 301 -0.18 -16.95 -25.26
C PHE A 301 -1.51 -16.87 -24.50
N VAL A 302 -1.73 -17.91 -23.70
CA VAL A 302 -2.42 -17.80 -22.41
C VAL A 302 -1.41 -17.20 -21.43
N ILE A 303 -1.67 -15.98 -20.95
CA ILE A 303 -1.01 -15.44 -19.76
C ILE A 303 -1.81 -15.93 -18.56
N VAL A 304 -1.14 -16.70 -17.70
CA VAL A 304 -1.66 -17.28 -16.43
C VAL A 304 -1.68 -16.23 -15.33
#